data_AF-A0A3P3GA06-F1
#
_entry.id   AF-A0A3P3GA06-F1
#
_cell.length_a   1.000
_cell.length_b   1.000
_cell.length_c   1.000
_cell.angle_alpha   90.00
_cell.angle_beta   90.00
_cell.angle_gamma   90.00
#
_symmetry.space_group_name_H-M   'P 1'
#
loop_
_entity.id
_entity.type
_entity.pdbx_description
1 polymer ?
#
loop_
_entity_poly.entity_id
_entity_poly.type
_entity_poly.pdbx_seq_one_letter_code
_entity_poly.pdbx_strand_id
1 'polypeptide(L)' 'MGEVVNLRQARKHNARIEKERLASENRALHGRSKAERERDRLTSDRTEKFMDGHRREEPGDPDRR' A
#
# COMPACT_ATOMS: atom_id res chain seq x y z
N MET A 1 11.41 30.52 21.48
CA MET A 1 10.66 29.59 22.35
C MET A 1 10.33 28.37 21.51
N GLY A 2 10.78 27.18 21.91
CA GLY A 2 10.55 25.94 21.16
C GLY A 2 9.35 25.19 21.73
N GLU A 3 8.42 24.79 20.87
CA GLU A 3 7.26 24.00 21.28
C GLU A 3 7.69 22.54 21.49
N VAL A 4 7.55 22.04 22.72
CA VAL A 4 7.93 20.66 23.07
C VAL A 4 6.80 19.72 22.65
N VAL A 5 6.99 19.01 21.53
CA VAL A 5 5.99 18.08 21.00
C VAL A 5 6.17 16.69 21.60
N ASN A 6 5.10 16.10 22.12
CA ASN A 6 5.14 14.76 22.68
C ASN A 6 5.09 13.67 21.58
N LEU A 7 6.26 13.12 21.23
CA LEU A 7 6.39 12.10 20.19
C LEU A 7 5.60 10.81 20.48
N ARG A 8 5.34 10.46 21.74
CA ARG A 8 4.52 9.29 22.08
C ARG A 8 3.06 9.51 21.68
N GLN A 9 2.53 10.71 21.90
CA GLN A 9 1.17 11.06 21.48
C GLN A 9 1.06 11.11 19.96
N ALA A 10 2.04 11.71 19.27
CA ALA A 10 2.10 11.74 17.82
C ALA A 10 2.11 10.33 17.20
N ARG A 11 2.98 9.43 17.69
CA ARG A 11 3.00 8.03 17.23
C ARG A 11 1.67 7.31 17.45
N LYS A 12 1.02 7.52 18.60
CA LYS A 12 -0.30 6.92 18.89
C LYS A 12 -1.39 7.46 17.97
N HIS A 13 -1.33 8.74 17.62
CA HIS A 13 -2.26 9.36 16.69
C HIS A 13 -2.09 8.75 15.28
N ASN A 14 -0.86 8.68 14.77
CA ASN A 14 -0.56 8.05 13.48
C ASN A 14 -1.04 6.58 13.46
N ALA A 15 -0.73 5.81 14.50
CA ALA A 15 -1.19 4.41 14.59
C ALA A 15 -2.73 4.27 14.61
N ARG A 16 -3.46 5.28 15.12
CA ARG A 16 -4.93 5.29 15.08
C ARG A 16 -5.44 5.60 13.67
N ILE A 17 -4.85 6.57 13.00
CA ILE A 17 -5.19 6.93 11.60
C ILE A 17 -4.96 5.73 10.69
N GLU A 18 -3.80 5.08 10.78
CA GLU A 18 -3.50 3.90 9.95
C GLU A 18 -4.52 2.78 10.17
N LYS A 19 -4.89 2.51 11.42
CA LYS A 19 -5.93 1.53 11.74
C LYS A 19 -7.29 1.89 11.15
N GLU A 20 -7.67 3.16 11.20
CA GLU A 20 -8.94 3.63 10.65
C GLU A 20 -8.97 3.54 9.13
N ARG A 21 -7.85 3.88 8.48
CA ARG A 21 -7.67 3.74 7.03
C ARG A 21 -7.74 2.27 6.59
N LEU A 22 -7.02 1.38 7.27
CA LEU A 22 -7.11 -0.06 7.00
C LEU A 22 -8.54 -0.60 7.22
N ALA A 23 -9.24 -0.10 8.23
CA ALA A 23 -10.62 -0.50 8.48
C ALA A 23 -11.57 -0.01 7.38
N SER A 24 -11.40 1.21 6.86
CA SER A 24 -12.22 1.71 5.75
C SER A 24 -11.95 0.96 4.45
N GLU A 25 -10.70 0.66 4.14
CA GLU A 25 -10.29 -0.19 3.00
C GLU A 25 -10.92 -1.59 3.12
N ASN A 26 -10.80 -2.23 4.28
CA ASN A 26 -11.38 -3.56 4.51
C ASN A 26 -12.91 -3.55 4.42
N ARG A 27 -13.59 -2.49 4.88
CA ARG A 27 -15.05 -2.35 4.69
C ARG A 27 -15.42 -2.25 3.21
N ALA A 28 -14.65 -1.51 2.41
CA ALA A 28 -14.87 -1.40 0.97
C ALA A 28 -14.55 -2.70 0.20
N LEU A 29 -13.66 -3.53 0.75
CA LEU A 29 -13.32 -4.85 0.21
C LEU A 29 -14.29 -5.94 0.65
N HIS A 30 -14.95 -5.76 1.80
CA HIS A 30 -15.90 -6.72 2.35
C HIS A 30 -17.15 -6.83 1.46
N GLY A 31 -17.62 -8.05 1.24
CA GLY A 31 -18.79 -8.32 0.38
C GLY A 31 -18.48 -8.52 -1.10
N ARG A 32 -17.22 -8.38 -1.54
CA ARG A 32 -16.83 -8.72 -2.92
C ARG A 32 -16.99 -10.22 -3.20
N SER A 33 -17.59 -10.54 -4.34
CA SER A 33 -17.72 -11.90 -4.84
C SER A 33 -16.35 -12.49 -5.20
N LYS A 34 -16.28 -13.83 -5.33
CA LYS A 34 -15.05 -14.51 -5.78
C LYS A 34 -14.63 -14.06 -7.18
N ALA A 35 -15.59 -13.84 -8.08
CA ALA A 35 -15.33 -13.43 -9.45
C ALA A 35 -14.74 -12.01 -9.57
N GLU A 36 -15.17 -11.09 -8.71
CA GLU A 36 -14.63 -9.72 -8.67
C GLU A 36 -13.19 -9.71 -8.15
N ARG A 37 -12.93 -10.43 -7.05
CA ARG A 37 -11.56 -10.58 -6.52
C ARG A 37 -10.61 -11.19 -7.54
N GLU A 38 -11.08 -12.16 -8.31
CA GLU A 38 -10.26 -12.80 -9.35
C GLU A 38 -10.00 -11.87 -10.54
N ARG A 39 -11.00 -11.09 -10.95
CA ARG A 39 -10.79 -10.04 -11.97
C ARG A 39 -9.73 -9.04 -11.54
N ASP A 40 -9.84 -8.52 -10.31
CA ASP A 40 -8.90 -7.55 -9.75
C ASP A 40 -7.46 -8.11 -9.74
N ARG A 41 -7.29 -9.37 -9.31
CA ARG A 41 -5.98 -10.07 -9.36
C ARG A 41 -5.43 -10.21 -10.78
N LEU A 42 -6.25 -10.69 -11.72
CA LEU A 42 -5.80 -10.83 -13.10
C LEU A 42 -5.42 -9.49 -13.72
N THR A 43 -6.10 -8.41 -13.34
CA THR A 43 -5.72 -7.06 -13.76
C THR A 43 -4.42 -6.61 -13.12
N SER A 44 -4.22 -6.80 -11.81
CA SER A 44 -2.97 -6.43 -11.13
C SER A 44 -1.78 -7.20 -11.72
N ASP A 45 -1.91 -8.50 -11.92
CA ASP A 45 -0.85 -9.35 -12.46
C ASP A 45 -0.48 -8.95 -13.89
N ARG A 46 -1.48 -8.55 -14.70
CA ARG A 46 -1.23 -8.04 -16.05
C ARG A 46 -0.48 -6.72 -16.01
N THR A 47 -0.87 -5.81 -15.12
CA THR A 47 -0.19 -4.52 -14.98
C THR A 47 1.24 -4.69 -14.47
N GLU A 48 1.46 -5.58 -13.52
CA GLU A 48 2.80 -5.88 -12.98
C GLU A 48 3.69 -6.48 -14.07
N LYS A 49 3.21 -7.49 -14.81
CA LYS A 49 3.95 -8.07 -15.94
C LYS A 49 4.24 -7.06 -17.04
N PHE A 50 3.31 -6.14 -17.30
CA PHE A 50 3.51 -5.06 -18.26
C PHE A 50 4.62 -4.11 -17.77
N MET A 51 4.58 -3.69 -16.51
CA MET A 51 5.61 -2.83 -15.92
C MET A 51 6.97 -3.51 -15.91
N ASP A 52 7.04 -4.78 -15.49
CA ASP A 52 8.27 -5.57 -15.47
C ASP A 52 8.85 -5.75 -16.87
N GLY A 53 8.02 -6.07 -17.87
CA GLY A 53 8.46 -6.20 -19.26
C GLY A 53 8.96 -4.90 -19.88
N HIS A 54 8.55 -3.75 -19.34
CA HIS A 54 9.00 -2.42 -19.76
C HIS A 54 10.07 -1.82 -18.83
N ARG A 55 10.44 -2.51 -17.74
CA ARG A 55 11.48 -2.07 -16.84
C ARG A 55 12.82 -2.20 -17.55
N ARG A 56 13.49 -1.08 -17.77
CA ARG A 56 14.88 -1.05 -18.21
C ARG A 56 15.74 -1.24 -16.98
N GLU A 57 16.51 -2.32 -16.92
CA GLU A 57 17.53 -2.48 -15.89
C GLU A 57 18.59 -1.39 -16.11
N GLU A 58 18.58 -0.35 -15.26
CA GLU A 58 19.72 0.56 -15.19
C GLU A 58 20.89 -0.19 -14.53
N PRO A 59 22.10 -0.19 -15.14
CA PRO A 59 23.27 -0.77 -14.51
C PRO A 59 23.63 0.08 -13.28
N GLY A 60 23.13 -0.33 -12.10
CA GLY A 60 23.44 0.33 -10.83
C GLY A 60 22.31 0.42 -9.81
N ASP A 61 21.10 -0.08 -10.08
CA ASP A 61 19.97 0.02 -9.15
C ASP A 61 20.23 -0.80 -7.85
N PRO A 62 20.44 -0.16 -6.68
CA PRO A 62 20.86 -0.83 -5.45
C PRO A 62 19.71 -1.56 -4.73
N ASP A 63 18.47 -1.45 -5.20
CA ASP A 63 17.29 -2.03 -4.55
C ASP A 63 17.07 -3.53 -4.83
N ARG A 64 18.03 -4.20 -5.49
CA ARG A 64 18.12 -5.67 -5.54
C ARG A 64 19.55 -6.15 -5.29
N ARG A 65 19.92 -6.29 -4.00
CA ARG A 65 20.98 -7.19 -3.55
C ARG A 65 20.47 -8.13 -2.47
#